data_AF-A0A645FIE0-F1
#
_entry.id   AF-A0A645FIE0-F1
#
_cell.length_a   1.000
_cell.length_b   1.000
_cell.length_c   1.000
_cell.angle_alpha   90.00
_cell.angle_beta   90.00
_cell.angle_gamma   90.00
#
_symmetry.space_group_name_H-M   'P 1'
#
loop_
_entity.id
_entity.type
_entity.pdbx_description
1 polymer ?
#
loop_
_entity_poly.entity_id
_entity_poly.type
_entity_poly.pdbx_seq_one_letter_code
_entity_poly.pdbx_strand_id
1 'polypeptide(L)'
;MLTNPTIGTKLETTLKAPTAGSGYLAEGGKVAGLTLAESNHSPASTLIAGDFSQMVIGTWGAVDVLANPYAPGYYERGDVQIRILTTMDMCVRNPQAFVVATDVAA
;
A
#
# COMPACT_ATOMS: atom_id res chain seq x y z
N MET A 1 8.30 3.98 3.45
CA MET A 1 8.39 2.51 3.28
C MET A 1 6.98 1.96 3.15
N LEU A 2 6.79 0.88 2.41
CA LEU A 2 5.49 0.20 2.22
C LEU A 2 5.64 -1.28 2.57
N THR A 3 4.72 -1.84 3.37
CA THR A 3 4.74 -3.24 3.76
C THR A 3 3.32 -3.78 4.04
N ASN A 4 3.20 -5.07 4.35
CA ASN A 4 1.97 -5.69 4.83
C ASN A 4 1.75 -5.40 6.34
N PRO A 5 0.50 -5.23 6.83
CA PRO A 5 0.23 -5.02 8.26
C PRO A 5 0.82 -6.07 9.21
N THR A 6 0.97 -7.33 8.78
CA THR A 6 1.61 -8.37 9.60
C THR A 6 3.09 -8.06 9.87
N ILE A 7 3.82 -7.63 8.85
CA ILE A 7 5.21 -7.18 8.98
C ILE A 7 5.27 -5.91 9.83
N GLY A 8 4.34 -4.98 9.64
CA GLY A 8 4.21 -3.77 10.47
C GLY A 8 4.22 -4.09 11.96
N THR A 9 3.29 -4.96 12.38
CA THR A 9 3.18 -5.44 13.77
C THR A 9 4.47 -6.11 14.26
N LYS A 10 5.17 -6.86 13.40
CA LYS A 10 6.45 -7.48 13.75
C LYS A 10 7.54 -6.44 14.00
N LEU A 11 7.62 -5.40 13.17
CA LEU A 11 8.61 -4.33 13.34
C LEU A 11 8.35 -3.53 14.61
N GLU A 12 7.10 -3.37 15.02
CA GLU A 12 6.73 -2.71 16.27
C GLU A 12 7.07 -3.56 17.51
N THR A 13 7.23 -4.87 17.36
CA THR A 13 7.57 -5.78 18.47
C THR A 13 9.03 -6.21 18.49
N THR A 14 9.78 -5.95 17.42
CA THR A 14 11.20 -6.32 17.32
C THR A 14 12.08 -5.21 17.91
N LEU A 15 12.95 -5.55 18.87
CA LEU A 15 13.90 -4.62 19.47
C LEU A 15 15.04 -4.27 18.51
N LYS A 16 15.50 -3.01 18.53
CA LYS A 16 16.68 -2.54 17.75
C LYS A 16 17.99 -3.20 18.20
N ALA A 17 18.07 -3.61 19.47
CA ALA A 17 19.22 -4.28 20.05
C ALA A 17 18.77 -5.21 21.18
N PRO A 18 19.46 -6.33 21.45
CA PRO A 18 19.09 -7.30 22.48
C PRO A 18 19.48 -6.80 23.89
N THR A 19 19.12 -5.56 24.23
CA THR A 19 19.44 -4.91 25.49
C THR A 19 18.17 -4.37 26.13
N ALA A 20 18.02 -4.54 27.43
CA ALA A 20 16.88 -4.02 28.18
C ALA A 20 16.80 -2.49 28.04
N GLY A 21 15.61 -1.99 27.67
CA GLY A 21 15.38 -0.56 27.41
C GLY A 21 15.71 -0.09 25.98
N SER A 22 16.06 -1.01 25.07
CA SER A 22 16.16 -0.68 23.64
C SER A 22 14.79 -0.36 23.05
N GLY A 23 14.74 0.60 22.12
CA GLY A 23 13.55 0.89 21.34
C GLY A 23 13.23 -0.20 20.31
N TYR A 24 12.04 -0.13 19.73
CA TYR A 24 11.56 -1.05 18.68
C TYR A 24 11.98 -0.58 17.28
N LEU A 25 12.00 -1.50 16.30
CA LEU A 25 12.37 -1.19 14.92
C LEU A 25 11.40 -0.19 14.28
N ALA A 26 10.10 -0.35 14.54
CA ALA A 26 9.06 0.61 14.21
C ALA A 26 8.54 1.28 15.49
N GLU A 27 8.53 2.61 15.49
CA GLU A 27 8.00 3.42 16.59
C GLU A 27 7.24 4.62 16.00
N GLY A 28 6.01 4.85 16.46
CA GLY A 28 5.20 5.98 16.02
C GLY A 28 4.94 6.01 14.50
N GLY A 29 4.73 4.84 13.88
CA GLY A 29 4.50 4.72 12.44
C GLY A 29 5.73 5.03 11.58
N LYS A 30 6.94 4.95 12.15
CA LYS A 30 8.19 5.20 11.45
C LYS A 30 9.21 4.10 11.70
N VAL A 31 10.01 3.80 10.68
CA VAL A 31 11.18 2.90 10.75
C VAL A 31 12.39 3.70 10.31
N ALA A 32 13.43 3.75 11.14
CA ALA A 32 14.64 4.55 10.88
C ALA A 32 14.34 6.03 10.51
N GLY A 33 13.29 6.61 11.11
CA GLY A 33 12.85 7.99 10.85
C GLY A 33 12.02 8.19 9.57
N LEU A 34 11.87 7.16 8.74
CA LEU A 34 11.04 7.16 7.53
C LEU A 34 9.63 6.67 7.85
N THR A 35 8.61 7.31 7.26
CA THR A 35 7.21 6.87 7.42
C THR A 35 7.01 5.45 6.91
N LEU A 36 6.38 4.63 7.75
CA LEU A 36 5.94 3.28 7.42
C LEU A 36 4.47 3.35 6.99
N ALA A 37 4.18 2.90 5.77
CA ALA A 37 2.83 2.71 5.27
C ALA A 37 2.53 1.21 5.17
N GLU A 38 1.30 0.83 5.49
CA GLU A 38 0.87 -0.56 5.56
C GLU A 38 -0.36 -0.78 4.69
N SER A 39 -0.36 -1.87 3.91
CA SER A 39 -1.49 -2.24 3.07
C SER A 39 -1.54 -3.73 2.81
N ASN A 40 -2.74 -4.31 2.80
CA ASN A 40 -2.97 -5.70 2.41
C ASN A 40 -2.67 -5.97 0.92
N HIS A 41 -2.52 -4.92 0.11
CA HIS A 41 -2.06 -5.05 -1.27
C HIS A 41 -0.55 -5.33 -1.37
N SER A 42 0.22 -5.08 -0.31
CA SER A 42 1.62 -5.49 -0.24
C SER A 42 1.71 -6.99 0.09
N PRO A 43 2.52 -7.79 -0.63
CA PRO A 43 2.72 -9.20 -0.31
C PRO A 43 3.24 -9.40 1.12
N ALA A 44 2.81 -10.48 1.78
CA ALA A 44 2.99 -10.72 3.21
C ALA A 44 4.46 -10.84 3.70
N SER A 45 5.43 -11.02 2.79
CA SER A 45 6.86 -11.13 3.08
C SER A 45 7.70 -10.02 2.43
N THR A 46 7.05 -8.99 1.90
CA THR A 46 7.71 -7.96 1.10
C THR A 46 7.62 -6.60 1.77
N LEU A 47 8.79 -6.00 2.00
CA LEU A 47 8.94 -4.61 2.41
C LEU A 47 9.64 -3.82 1.30
N ILE A 48 9.03 -2.72 0.89
CA ILE A 48 9.57 -1.80 -0.11
C ILE A 48 10.06 -0.54 0.59
N ALA A 49 11.36 -0.29 0.51
CA ALA A 49 11.98 0.94 0.98
C ALA A 49 12.46 1.74 -0.23
N GLY A 50 12.18 3.04 -0.25
CA GLY A 50 12.62 3.91 -1.34
C GLY A 50 11.98 5.29 -1.27
N ASP A 51 12.41 6.14 -2.20
CA ASP A 51 11.85 7.47 -2.38
C ASP A 51 10.63 7.42 -3.32
N PHE A 52 9.43 7.37 -2.73
CA PHE A 52 8.17 7.36 -3.47
C PHE A 52 7.90 8.65 -4.26
N SER A 53 8.66 9.74 -4.04
CA SER A 53 8.59 10.91 -4.92
C SER A 53 9.15 10.64 -6.33
N GLN A 54 9.93 9.57 -6.49
CA GLN A 54 10.42 9.10 -7.80
C GLN A 54 9.39 8.24 -8.55
N MET A 55 8.23 7.94 -7.94
CA MET A 55 7.12 7.26 -8.60
C MET A 55 6.15 8.30 -9.15
N VAL A 56 5.92 8.27 -10.47
CA VAL A 56 4.96 9.15 -11.13
C VAL A 56 3.69 8.36 -11.39
N ILE A 57 2.57 8.89 -10.91
CA ILE A 57 1.24 8.39 -11.22
C ILE A 57 0.55 9.43 -12.09
N GLY A 58 0.17 9.03 -13.31
CA GLY A 58 -0.64 9.84 -14.22
C GLY A 58 -2.08 9.37 -14.16
N THR A 59 -3.01 10.27 -13.85
CA THR A 59 -4.45 10.00 -13.91
C THR A 59 -5.01 10.62 -15.18
N TRP A 60 -5.75 9.83 -15.95
CA TRP A 60 -6.40 10.28 -17.17
C TRP A 60 -7.89 10.51 -16.88
N GLY A 61 -8.33 11.77 -16.93
CA GLY A 61 -9.72 12.14 -16.60
C GLY A 61 -9.99 12.16 -15.08
N ALA A 62 -11.27 12.19 -14.74
CA ALA A 62 -11.75 12.12 -13.37
C ALA A 62 -12.24 10.70 -13.04
N VAL A 63 -12.64 10.48 -11.78
CA VAL A 63 -13.34 9.24 -11.42
C VAL A 63 -14.77 9.32 -11.99
N ASP A 64 -15.06 8.44 -12.94
CA ASP A 64 -16.38 8.34 -13.57
C ASP A 64 -17.28 7.41 -12.76
N VAL A 65 -18.41 7.94 -12.28
CA VAL A 65 -19.41 7.19 -11.54
C VAL A 65 -20.68 7.10 -12.37
N LEU A 66 -21.04 5.88 -12.79
CA LEU A 66 -22.24 5.61 -13.57
C LEU A 66 -23.20 4.72 -12.77
N ALA A 67 -24.40 5.22 -12.53
CA ALA A 67 -25.52 4.42 -12.06
C ALA A 67 -26.29 3.88 -13.28
N ASN A 68 -26.33 2.55 -13.43
CA ASN A 68 -27.09 1.87 -14.46
C ASN A 68 -28.30 1.16 -13.83
N PRO A 69 -29.49 1.78 -13.87
CA PRO A 69 -30.70 1.11 -13.41
C PRO A 69 -31.17 0.05 -14.41
N TYR A 70 -30.73 0.05 -15.67
CA TYR A 70 -31.22 -0.86 -16.71
C TYR A 70 -30.33 -2.10 -16.91
N ALA A 71 -29.44 -2.40 -15.96
CA ALA A 71 -28.54 -3.53 -16.07
C ALA A 71 -29.32 -4.87 -16.03
N PRO A 72 -29.12 -5.78 -17.01
CA PRO A 72 -29.74 -7.11 -17.00
C PRO A 72 -29.47 -7.85 -15.69
N GLY A 73 -30.49 -8.50 -15.12
CA GLY A 73 -30.41 -9.21 -13.84
C GLY A 73 -30.47 -8.34 -12.58
N TYR A 74 -30.19 -7.03 -12.67
CA TYR A 74 -30.34 -6.09 -11.54
C TYR A 74 -31.69 -5.37 -11.62
N TYR A 75 -32.08 -4.89 -12.81
CA TYR A 75 -33.32 -4.14 -12.99
C TYR A 75 -34.57 -4.95 -12.60
N GLU A 76 -34.63 -6.22 -13.02
CA GLU A 76 -35.75 -7.13 -12.75
C GLU A 76 -35.96 -7.39 -11.25
N ARG A 77 -34.91 -7.18 -10.45
CA ARG A 77 -34.92 -7.35 -8.99
C ARG A 77 -35.13 -6.03 -8.24
N GLY A 78 -35.18 -4.91 -8.97
CA GLY A 78 -35.25 -3.55 -8.40
C GLY A 78 -33.91 -2.99 -7.94
N ASP A 79 -32.79 -3.63 -8.28
CA ASP A 79 -31.44 -3.21 -7.89
C ASP A 79 -30.84 -2.21 -8.90
N VAL A 80 -29.90 -1.36 -8.44
CA VAL A 80 -29.13 -0.43 -9.30
C VAL A 80 -27.67 -0.86 -9.32
N GLN A 81 -27.12 -1.05 -10.53
CA GLN A 81 -25.70 -1.30 -10.69
C GLN A 81 -24.93 0.04 -10.69
N ILE A 82 -23.93 0.17 -9.82
CA ILE A 82 -23.00 1.31 -9.83
C ILE A 82 -21.66 0.85 -10.38
N ARG A 83 -21.13 1.58 -11.35
CA ARG A 83 -19.78 1.39 -11.88
C ARG A 83 -18.94 2.62 -11.60
N ILE A 84 -17.75 2.40 -11.06
CA ILE A 84 -16.75 3.43 -10.79
C ILE A 84 -15.53 3.11 -11.64
N LEU A 85 -15.15 4.02 -12.53
CA LEU A 85 -14.01 3.86 -13.43
C LEU A 85 -13.00 4.96 -13.15
N THR A 86 -11.73 4.57 -13.13
CA THR A 86 -10.61 5.51 -13.11
C THR A 86 -9.51 4.93 -13.98
N THR A 87 -8.95 5.74 -14.87
CA THR A 87 -7.82 5.35 -15.72
C THR A 87 -6.56 6.01 -15.20
N MET A 88 -5.54 5.19 -14.92
CA MET A 88 -4.27 5.68 -14.41
C MET A 88 -3.12 4.81 -14.88
N ASP A 89 -1.97 5.43 -15.08
CA ASP A 89 -0.69 4.78 -15.34
C ASP A 89 0.30 5.12 -14.23
N MET A 90 1.25 4.22 -13.99
CA MET A 90 2.33 4.42 -13.02
C MET A 90 3.68 4.05 -13.62
N CYS A 91 4.69 4.89 -13.36
CA CYS A 91 6.05 4.66 -13.81
C CYS A 91 7.06 5.10 -12.75
N VAL A 92 8.16 4.35 -12.64
CA VAL A 92 9.27 4.66 -11.73
C VAL A 92 10.34 5.42 -12.52
N ARG A 93 10.59 6.68 -12.17
CA ARG A 93 11.58 7.52 -12.86
C ARG A 93 13.01 7.07 -12.62
N ASN A 94 13.32 6.67 -11.38
CA ASN A 94 14.63 6.17 -10.99
C ASN A 94 14.47 4.85 -10.23
N PRO A 95 14.64 3.69 -10.90
CA PRO A 95 14.50 2.38 -10.25
C PRO A 95 15.49 2.15 -9.11
N GLN A 96 16.68 2.76 -9.17
CA GLN A 96 17.71 2.60 -8.14
C GLN A 96 17.36 3.30 -6.82
N ALA A 97 16.32 4.13 -6.81
CA ALA A 97 15.80 4.75 -5.58
C ALA A 97 14.99 3.77 -4.71
N PHE A 98 14.77 2.53 -5.16
CA PHE A 98 13.96 1.54 -4.46
C PHE A 98 14.76 0.26 -4.17
N VAL A 99 14.48 -0.31 -3.00
CA VAL A 99 14.97 -1.60 -2.54
C VAL A 99 13.78 -2.43 -2.08
N VAL A 100 13.78 -3.70 -2.47
CA VAL A 100 12.77 -4.68 -2.06
C VAL A 100 13.44 -5.70 -1.15
N ALA A 101 12.95 -5.81 0.08
CA ALA A 101 13.33 -6.87 1.00
C ALA A 101 12.25 -7.94 0.98
N THR A 102 12.61 -9.17 0.58
CA THR A 102 11.69 -10.32 0.47
C THR A 102 11.85 -11.34 1.60
N ASP A 103 12.85 -11.14 2.47
CA ASP A 103 13.14 -11.97 3.65
C ASP A 103 12.67 -11.28 4.94
N VAL A 104 11.64 -10.44 4.84
CA VAL A 104 11.00 -9.94 6.04
C VAL A 104 9.94 -10.97 6.41
N ALA A 105 10.36 -12.02 7.11
CA ALA A 105 9.44 -13.03 7.60
C ALA A 105 8.33 -12.34 8.40
N ALA A 106 7.08 -12.79 8.24
CA ALA A 106 5.98 -12.38 9.10
C ALA A 106 6.21 -12.81 10.57
#